data_AF-A0A1V9G718-F1
#
_entry.id   AF-A0A1V9G718-F1
#
_cell.length_a   1.000
_cell.length_b   1.000
_cell.length_c   1.000
_cell.angle_alpha   90.00
_cell.angle_beta   90.00
_cell.angle_gamma   90.00
#
_symmetry.space_group_name_H-M   'P 1'
#
loop_
_entity.id
_entity.type
_entity.pdbx_description
1 polymer ?
#
loop_
_entity_poly.entity_id
_entity_poly.type
_entity_poly.pdbx_seq_one_letter_code
_entity_poly.pdbx_strand_id
1 'polypeptide(L)'
;MFSNILTHFALNPSHYSVHPFGSGLINHTWKISSPDGQPCFILQQINSAVFRDPEAIAANISNLGTYLQHNCPDYLFAGALPNASGSYLYMDEKKQYFRLFPFIPRSHSIDMVNTPEQAFEAAKQFARFTNLLRGFDTSKLQITIPQFHDLSLRYQQFTEALAKGNKKRIQESTELIDYLQQQQHLVKTFEYIKNNPGFRLRVIHHDTKISNVLFDDNNKGLCVIDLDTVMPGYFISDVGDMMRTYLSPVSEEEKDLQQITVRDDFFTAIACGYMGELNNELTTAEKQHFVYAGAFMIYMQALRFLTDHLNDDVYYGARYEGHNFMRAQNQAVLLQKYNAKESLFNKIISII
;
A
#
# COMPACT_ATOMS: atom_id res chain seq x y z
N MET A 1 -15.68 20.82 -17.80
CA MET A 1 -15.49 19.77 -16.77
C MET A 1 -14.94 20.38 -15.48
N PHE A 2 -13.66 20.80 -15.42
CA PHE A 2 -13.04 21.29 -14.17
C PHE A 2 -13.75 22.48 -13.51
N SER A 3 -14.41 23.37 -14.26
CA SER A 3 -15.14 24.51 -13.69
C SER A 3 -16.18 24.10 -12.64
N ASN A 4 -16.98 23.06 -12.90
CA ASN A 4 -18.01 22.62 -11.96
C ASN A 4 -17.38 21.98 -10.72
N ILE A 5 -16.28 21.25 -10.91
CA ILE A 5 -15.52 20.59 -9.83
C ILE A 5 -14.92 21.66 -8.90
N LEU A 6 -14.24 22.66 -9.46
CA LEU A 6 -13.63 23.75 -8.68
C LEU A 6 -14.69 24.55 -7.91
N THR A 7 -15.79 24.92 -8.58
CA THR A 7 -16.90 25.61 -7.91
C THR A 7 -17.50 24.79 -6.78
N HIS A 8 -17.61 23.46 -6.94
CA HIS A 8 -18.10 22.58 -5.88
C HIS A 8 -17.23 22.69 -4.62
N PHE A 9 -15.90 22.75 -4.76
CA PHE A 9 -14.97 22.93 -3.65
C PHE A 9 -14.74 24.41 -3.27
N ALA A 10 -15.66 25.30 -3.62
CA ALA A 10 -15.60 26.75 -3.33
C ALA A 10 -14.35 27.45 -3.90
N LEU A 11 -13.77 26.92 -4.99
CA LEU A 11 -12.68 27.55 -5.74
C LEU A 11 -13.25 28.29 -6.95
N ASN A 12 -12.88 29.57 -7.13
CA ASN A 12 -13.28 30.32 -8.32
C ASN A 12 -12.49 29.83 -9.55
N PRO A 13 -13.12 29.20 -10.57
CA PRO A 13 -12.41 28.64 -11.71
C PRO A 13 -11.58 29.64 -12.50
N SER A 14 -11.94 30.93 -12.51
CA SER A 14 -11.17 31.96 -13.23
C SER A 14 -9.83 32.29 -12.57
N HIS A 15 -9.63 31.88 -11.32
CA HIS A 15 -8.43 32.14 -10.52
C HIS A 15 -7.50 30.93 -10.41
N TYR A 16 -7.77 29.84 -11.13
CA TYR A 16 -6.94 28.64 -11.01
C TYR A 16 -6.63 28.02 -12.36
N SER A 17 -5.40 27.58 -12.54
CA SER A 17 -5.01 26.69 -13.63
C SER A 17 -4.98 25.23 -13.16
N VAL A 18 -5.34 24.31 -14.06
CA VAL A 18 -5.36 22.88 -13.78
C VAL A 18 -4.41 22.18 -14.75
N HIS A 19 -3.42 21.48 -14.20
CA HIS A 19 -2.41 20.78 -14.99
C HIS A 19 -2.30 19.32 -14.54
N PRO A 20 -2.14 18.35 -15.46
CA PRO A 20 -1.81 16.98 -15.09
C PRO A 20 -0.61 16.93 -14.15
N PHE A 21 -0.66 16.08 -13.13
CA PHE A 21 0.37 16.04 -12.10
C PHE A 21 0.66 14.60 -11.65
N GLY A 22 1.95 14.30 -11.48
CA GLY A 22 2.43 13.01 -10.99
C GLY A 22 2.42 11.88 -12.03
N SER A 23 2.87 10.71 -11.59
CA SER A 23 3.02 9.46 -12.34
C SER A 23 2.09 8.35 -11.85
N GLY A 24 1.14 8.66 -10.96
CA GLY A 24 0.26 7.69 -10.29
C GLY A 24 -0.50 6.79 -11.27
N LEU A 25 -0.56 5.49 -10.96
CA LEU A 25 -1.09 4.45 -11.85
C LEU A 25 -2.59 4.18 -11.67
N ILE A 26 -3.18 4.54 -10.53
CA ILE A 26 -4.57 4.18 -10.18
C ILE A 26 -5.51 5.35 -10.45
N ASN A 27 -5.28 6.50 -9.82
CA ASN A 27 -6.13 7.69 -9.91
C ASN A 27 -5.55 8.70 -10.91
N HIS A 28 -6.42 9.38 -11.66
CA HIS A 28 -5.98 10.54 -12.46
C HIS A 28 -5.80 11.75 -11.56
N THR A 29 -4.63 12.38 -11.62
CA THR A 29 -4.22 13.43 -10.68
C THR A 29 -3.88 14.72 -11.43
N TRP A 30 -4.36 15.85 -10.91
CA TRP A 30 -4.07 17.19 -11.42
C TRP A 30 -3.64 18.10 -10.29
N LYS A 31 -2.69 19.00 -10.57
CA LYS A 31 -2.35 20.12 -9.69
C LYS A 31 -3.17 21.33 -10.09
N ILE A 32 -3.85 21.91 -9.09
CA ILE A 32 -4.57 23.16 -9.22
C ILE A 32 -3.67 24.26 -8.64
N SER A 33 -3.33 25.25 -9.46
CA SER A 33 -2.41 26.34 -9.07
C SER A 33 -3.10 27.69 -9.18
N SER A 34 -2.93 28.52 -8.14
CA SER A 34 -3.34 29.92 -8.14
C SER A 34 -2.27 30.80 -8.80
N PRO A 35 -2.63 31.98 -9.35
CA PRO A 35 -1.72 32.90 -10.03
C PRO A 35 -0.54 33.38 -9.17
N ASP A 36 -0.76 33.57 -7.87
CA ASP A 36 0.23 33.94 -6.87
C ASP A 36 1.03 32.75 -6.32
N GLY A 37 0.75 31.54 -6.82
CA GLY A 37 1.46 30.31 -6.49
C GLY A 37 0.99 29.61 -5.22
N GLN A 38 0.11 30.21 -4.42
CA GLN A 38 -0.54 29.60 -3.25
C GLN A 38 -1.91 30.24 -2.95
N PRO A 39 -2.95 29.47 -2.58
CA PRO A 39 -2.90 28.03 -2.29
C PRO A 39 -2.86 27.18 -3.57
N CYS A 40 -2.14 26.06 -3.49
CA CYS A 40 -2.18 24.99 -4.49
C CYS A 40 -2.97 23.79 -3.93
N PHE A 41 -3.59 23.02 -4.82
CA PHE A 41 -4.33 21.82 -4.45
C PHE A 41 -3.99 20.66 -5.38
N ILE A 42 -4.31 19.44 -4.93
CA ILE A 42 -4.31 18.25 -5.76
C ILE A 42 -5.76 17.82 -5.96
N LEU A 43 -6.19 17.74 -7.22
CA LEU A 43 -7.46 17.15 -7.61
C LEU A 43 -7.22 15.72 -8.07
N GLN A 44 -7.99 14.77 -7.54
CA GLN A 44 -7.94 13.40 -8.00
C GLN A 44 -9.31 12.92 -8.44
N GLN A 45 -9.32 12.18 -9.56
CA GLN A 45 -10.44 11.35 -9.96
C GLN A 45 -10.20 9.93 -9.42
N ILE A 46 -11.17 9.42 -8.65
CA ILE A 46 -11.12 8.08 -8.08
C ILE A 46 -11.38 7.04 -9.18
N ASN A 47 -10.57 5.99 -9.21
CA ASN A 47 -10.78 4.84 -10.10
C ASN A 47 -11.91 3.94 -9.58
N SER A 48 -13.14 4.18 -10.07
CA SER A 48 -14.32 3.45 -9.66
C SER A 48 -14.37 1.99 -10.13
N ALA A 49 -13.43 1.54 -10.98
CA ALA A 49 -13.31 0.12 -11.34
C ALA A 49 -12.66 -0.69 -10.20
N VAL A 50 -11.72 -0.06 -9.48
CA VAL A 50 -11.06 -0.65 -8.30
C VAL A 50 -11.87 -0.35 -7.05
N PHE A 51 -12.21 0.92 -6.82
CA PHE A 51 -12.94 1.39 -5.65
C PHE A 51 -14.42 1.53 -5.97
N ARG A 52 -15.16 0.43 -5.77
CA ARG A 52 -16.60 0.36 -6.09
C ARG A 52 -17.48 1.21 -5.17
N ASP A 53 -16.96 1.59 -4.01
CA ASP A 53 -17.62 2.48 -3.05
C ASP A 53 -16.69 3.64 -2.65
N PRO A 54 -16.63 4.73 -3.46
CA PRO A 54 -15.83 5.90 -3.15
C PRO A 54 -16.25 6.64 -1.86
N GLU A 55 -17.51 6.53 -1.47
CA GLU A 55 -18.04 7.14 -0.24
C GLU A 55 -17.41 6.50 1.01
N ALA A 56 -17.13 5.19 0.97
CA ALA A 56 -16.39 4.51 2.04
C ALA A 56 -14.99 5.10 2.27
N ILE A 57 -14.29 5.45 1.19
CA ILE A 57 -12.98 6.11 1.27
C ILE A 57 -13.12 7.49 1.90
N ALA A 58 -14.07 8.29 1.42
CA ALA A 58 -14.31 9.63 1.94
C ALA A 58 -14.70 9.62 3.43
N ALA A 59 -15.55 8.68 3.84
CA ALA A 59 -15.95 8.50 5.23
C ALA A 59 -14.76 8.12 6.11
N ASN A 60 -13.91 7.17 5.67
CA ASN A 60 -12.70 6.79 6.40
C ASN A 60 -11.74 7.97 6.58
N ILE A 61 -11.39 8.66 5.49
CA ILE A 61 -10.47 9.80 5.52
C ILE A 61 -11.01 10.93 6.41
N SER A 62 -12.31 11.23 6.31
CA SER A 62 -12.97 12.25 7.14
C SER A 62 -12.95 11.90 8.63
N ASN A 63 -13.28 10.65 8.98
CA ASN A 63 -13.28 10.18 10.37
C ASN A 63 -11.88 10.21 10.98
N LEU A 64 -10.88 9.77 10.23
CA LEU A 64 -9.47 9.79 10.66
C LEU A 64 -8.95 11.22 10.79
N GLY A 65 -9.25 12.09 9.81
CA GLY A 65 -8.88 13.50 9.85
C GLY A 65 -9.48 14.22 11.06
N THR A 66 -10.76 13.97 11.34
CA THR A 66 -11.44 14.50 12.53
C THR A 66 -10.75 14.02 13.81
N TYR A 67 -10.45 12.72 13.92
CA TYR A 67 -9.75 12.18 15.08
C TYR A 67 -8.37 12.81 15.27
N LEU A 68 -7.57 12.88 14.20
CA LEU A 68 -6.21 13.44 14.23
C LEU A 68 -6.22 14.92 14.57
N GLN A 69 -7.15 15.70 14.03
CA GLN A 69 -7.28 17.12 14.37
C GLN A 69 -7.54 17.35 15.87
N HIS A 70 -8.32 16.48 16.51
CA HIS A 70 -8.63 16.60 17.95
C HIS A 70 -7.51 16.07 18.85
N ASN A 71 -6.88 14.94 18.49
CA ASN A 71 -5.94 14.24 19.37
C ASN A 71 -4.47 14.53 19.06
N CYS A 72 -4.16 14.91 17.81
CA CYS A 72 -2.82 15.09 17.29
C CYS A 72 -2.76 16.27 16.28
N PRO A 73 -3.17 17.49 16.67
CA PRO A 73 -3.37 18.62 15.75
C PRO A 73 -2.10 19.04 14.99
N ASP A 74 -0.92 18.74 15.52
CA ASP A 74 0.37 19.05 14.90
C ASP A 74 0.78 18.03 13.81
N TYR A 75 0.03 16.93 13.65
CA TYR A 75 0.31 15.94 12.62
C TYR A 75 -0.13 16.47 11.25
N LEU A 76 0.79 16.43 10.28
CA LEU A 76 0.50 16.79 8.90
C LEU A 76 -0.34 15.69 8.23
N PHE A 77 -1.66 15.77 8.39
CA PHE A 77 -2.58 14.84 7.74
C PHE A 77 -2.94 15.32 6.32
N ALA A 78 -2.46 14.61 5.30
CA ALA A 78 -2.74 14.90 3.89
C ALA A 78 -4.08 14.30 3.41
N GLY A 79 -5.15 14.50 4.19
CA GLY A 79 -6.51 14.05 3.85
C GLY A 79 -7.21 14.95 2.83
N ALA A 80 -8.30 14.43 2.25
CA ALA A 80 -9.14 15.21 1.35
C ALA A 80 -9.79 16.40 2.10
N LEU A 81 -10.07 17.48 1.37
CA LEU A 81 -10.70 18.69 1.87
C LEU A 81 -12.21 18.64 1.60
N PRO A 82 -13.05 19.00 2.58
CA PRO A 82 -14.47 19.12 2.36
C PRO A 82 -14.80 20.39 1.57
N ASN A 83 -15.93 20.39 0.89
CA ASN A 83 -16.56 21.60 0.38
C ASN A 83 -17.26 22.40 1.52
N ALA A 84 -17.90 23.51 1.16
CA ALA A 84 -18.63 24.35 2.12
C ALA A 84 -19.83 23.66 2.81
N SER A 85 -20.34 22.56 2.25
CA SER A 85 -21.41 21.74 2.85
C SER A 85 -20.88 20.52 3.62
N GLY A 86 -19.55 20.36 3.75
CA GLY A 86 -18.94 19.22 4.43
C GLY A 86 -18.76 17.95 3.58
N SER A 87 -19.09 17.99 2.27
CA SER A 87 -18.86 16.85 1.36
C SER A 87 -17.40 16.80 0.90
N TYR A 88 -16.79 15.62 0.96
CA TYR A 88 -15.42 15.39 0.50
C TYR A 88 -15.35 14.92 -0.96
N LEU A 89 -16.49 14.59 -1.55
CA LEU A 89 -16.59 14.09 -2.92
C LEU A 89 -17.49 14.98 -3.78
N TYR A 90 -17.09 15.11 -5.03
CA TYR A 90 -17.91 15.59 -6.13
C TYR A 90 -18.15 14.44 -7.11
N MET A 91 -19.42 14.13 -7.38
CA MET A 91 -19.79 13.19 -8.44
C MET A 91 -20.27 13.99 -9.66
N ASP A 92 -19.69 13.71 -10.82
CA ASP A 92 -20.11 14.34 -12.08
C ASP A 92 -21.32 13.63 -12.74
N GLU A 93 -21.80 14.18 -13.86
CA GLU A 93 -22.93 13.63 -14.63
C GLU A 93 -22.67 12.21 -15.18
N LYS A 94 -21.39 11.81 -15.29
CA LYS A 94 -20.97 10.48 -15.76
C LYS A 94 -20.73 9.51 -14.60
N LYS A 95 -21.11 9.87 -13.37
CA LYS A 95 -20.86 9.10 -12.14
C LYS A 95 -19.37 8.87 -11.86
N GLN A 96 -18.52 9.81 -12.28
CA GLN A 96 -17.11 9.85 -11.91
C GLN A 96 -16.95 10.66 -10.63
N TYR A 97 -16.11 10.18 -9.72
CA TYR A 97 -15.91 10.77 -8.39
C TYR A 97 -14.60 11.54 -8.34
N PHE A 98 -14.66 12.75 -7.79
CA PHE A 98 -13.55 13.67 -7.65
C PHE A 98 -13.41 14.14 -6.21
N ARG A 99 -12.17 14.36 -5.79
CA ARG A 99 -11.83 14.87 -4.46
C ARG A 99 -10.65 15.82 -4.53
N LEU A 100 -10.62 16.76 -3.59
CA LEU A 100 -9.59 17.78 -3.49
C LEU A 100 -8.72 17.52 -2.28
N PHE A 101 -7.41 17.71 -2.39
CA PHE A 101 -6.43 17.61 -1.31
C PHE A 101 -5.62 18.90 -1.22
N PRO A 102 -5.07 19.25 -0.05
CA PRO A 102 -4.06 20.28 0.03
C PRO A 102 -2.81 19.86 -0.76
N PHE A 103 -2.20 20.77 -1.52
CA PHE A 103 -0.86 20.55 -2.04
C PHE A 103 0.16 20.83 -0.93
N ILE A 104 1.00 19.84 -0.61
CA ILE A 104 2.07 20.04 0.37
C ILE A 104 3.28 20.70 -0.33
N PRO A 105 3.66 21.93 0.03
CA PRO A 105 4.78 22.61 -0.60
C PRO A 105 6.12 22.11 -0.05
N ARG A 106 7.19 22.22 -0.85
CA ARG A 106 8.55 21.76 -0.51
C ARG A 106 8.58 20.29 -0.08
N SER A 107 7.87 19.48 -0.84
CA SER A 107 7.88 18.03 -0.69
C SER A 107 8.01 17.32 -2.02
N HIS A 108 8.62 16.14 -2.00
CA HIS A 108 8.69 15.22 -3.13
C HIS A 108 8.35 13.79 -2.72
N SER A 109 7.93 12.98 -3.68
CA SER A 109 7.83 11.53 -3.55
C SER A 109 9.10 10.87 -4.07
N ILE A 110 9.38 9.66 -3.61
CA ILE A 110 10.46 8.81 -4.12
C ILE A 110 9.81 7.58 -4.75
N ASP A 111 10.20 7.23 -5.98
CA ASP A 111 9.58 6.10 -6.70
C ASP A 111 10.15 4.74 -6.26
N MET A 112 11.44 4.69 -5.91
CA MET A 112 12.15 3.47 -5.51
C MET A 112 13.14 3.76 -4.39
N VAL A 113 13.24 2.84 -3.42
CA VAL A 113 14.14 2.97 -2.28
C VAL A 113 15.58 2.68 -2.70
N ASN A 114 16.42 3.72 -2.63
CA ASN A 114 17.83 3.67 -3.02
C ASN A 114 18.80 3.62 -1.84
N THR A 115 18.39 4.10 -0.65
CA THR A 115 19.24 4.05 0.55
C THR A 115 18.48 3.51 1.77
N PRO A 116 19.16 2.92 2.76
CA PRO A 116 18.53 2.50 4.02
C PRO A 116 17.81 3.64 4.75
N GLU A 117 18.32 4.87 4.70
CA GLU A 117 17.70 6.03 5.35
C GLU A 117 16.32 6.33 4.78
N GLN A 118 16.14 6.19 3.45
CA GLN A 118 14.83 6.33 2.82
C GLN A 118 13.85 5.25 3.32
N ALA A 119 14.33 4.01 3.45
CA ALA A 119 13.54 2.90 3.99
C ALA A 119 13.12 3.16 5.45
N PHE A 120 14.06 3.64 6.28
CA PHE A 120 13.82 4.00 7.67
C PHE A 120 12.77 5.11 7.79
N GLU A 121 12.96 6.23 7.06
CA GLU A 121 12.05 7.37 7.13
C GLU A 121 10.65 7.00 6.64
N ALA A 122 10.53 6.21 5.56
CA ALA A 122 9.23 5.73 5.09
C ALA A 122 8.55 4.82 6.12
N ALA A 123 9.26 3.82 6.65
CA ALA A 123 8.73 2.90 7.65
C ALA A 123 8.29 3.61 8.92
N LYS A 124 9.07 4.63 9.34
CA LYS A 124 8.73 5.51 10.44
C LYS A 124 7.42 6.26 10.19
N GLN A 125 7.19 6.83 9.00
CA GLN A 125 5.93 7.55 8.74
C GLN A 125 4.70 6.64 8.78
N PHE A 126 4.76 5.44 8.20
CA PHE A 126 3.64 4.48 8.27
C PHE A 126 3.37 4.00 9.70
N ALA A 127 4.41 3.70 10.46
CA ALA A 127 4.28 3.32 11.85
C ALA A 127 3.74 4.46 12.72
N ARG A 128 4.24 5.69 12.50
CA ARG A 128 3.76 6.90 13.17
C ARG A 128 2.28 7.15 12.87
N PHE A 129 1.86 7.02 11.62
CA PHE A 129 0.45 7.14 11.23
C PHE A 129 -0.43 6.15 12.02
N THR A 130 -0.07 4.87 12.01
CA THR A 130 -0.77 3.83 12.79
C THR A 130 -0.76 4.13 14.29
N ASN A 131 0.37 4.58 14.85
CA ASN A 131 0.53 4.86 16.27
C ASN A 131 -0.31 6.06 16.73
N LEU A 132 -0.35 7.14 15.94
CA LEU A 132 -1.19 8.31 16.22
C LEU A 132 -2.68 7.97 16.23
N LEU A 133 -3.06 6.88 15.55
CA LEU A 133 -4.43 6.37 15.46
C LEU A 133 -4.70 5.19 16.42
N ARG A 134 -3.80 4.87 17.35
CA ARG A 134 -3.93 3.71 18.26
C ARG A 134 -5.22 3.70 19.09
N GLY A 135 -5.77 4.88 19.38
CA GLY A 135 -7.02 5.04 20.14
C GLY A 135 -8.27 5.22 19.25
N PHE A 136 -8.14 5.14 17.93
CA PHE A 136 -9.27 5.22 17.01
C PHE A 136 -10.07 3.91 17.04
N ASP A 137 -11.40 4.02 17.14
CA ASP A 137 -12.30 2.87 17.06
C ASP A 137 -12.40 2.35 15.62
N THR A 138 -11.65 1.27 15.33
CA THR A 138 -11.56 0.68 13.99
C THR A 138 -12.90 0.18 13.44
N SER A 139 -13.91 -0.06 14.29
CA SER A 139 -15.25 -0.47 13.82
C SER A 139 -15.96 0.64 13.01
N LYS A 140 -15.48 1.88 13.11
CA LYS A 140 -15.98 3.03 12.34
C LYS A 140 -15.35 3.15 10.95
N LEU A 141 -14.33 2.34 10.63
CA LEU A 141 -13.77 2.29 9.30
C LEU A 141 -14.55 1.30 8.43
N GLN A 142 -14.87 1.75 7.22
CA GLN A 142 -15.49 0.95 6.18
C GLN A 142 -14.41 0.20 5.38
N ILE A 143 -14.80 -0.94 4.80
CA ILE A 143 -13.91 -1.74 3.96
C ILE A 143 -13.92 -1.18 2.54
N THR A 144 -12.82 -0.56 2.11
CA THR A 144 -12.71 0.08 0.78
C THR A 144 -12.41 -0.93 -0.33
N ILE A 145 -11.61 -1.96 -0.03
CA ILE A 145 -11.37 -3.11 -0.89
C ILE A 145 -11.57 -4.40 -0.07
N PRO A 146 -12.69 -5.13 -0.26
CA PRO A 146 -12.92 -6.38 0.45
C PRO A 146 -11.82 -7.41 0.21
N GLN A 147 -11.34 -8.03 1.29
CA GLN A 147 -10.36 -9.12 1.26
C GLN A 147 -9.06 -8.74 0.52
N PHE A 148 -8.64 -7.47 0.60
CA PHE A 148 -7.46 -6.97 -0.10
C PHE A 148 -6.21 -7.78 0.25
N HIS A 149 -5.88 -7.86 1.53
CA HIS A 149 -4.78 -8.65 2.10
C HIS A 149 -5.25 -9.96 2.78
N ASP A 150 -6.16 -10.68 2.13
CA ASP A 150 -6.57 -12.01 2.59
C ASP A 150 -5.77 -13.11 1.86
N LEU A 151 -4.74 -13.64 2.51
CA LEU A 151 -3.87 -14.66 1.91
C LEU A 151 -4.62 -15.98 1.65
N SER A 152 -5.58 -16.33 2.49
CA SER A 152 -6.37 -17.56 2.33
C SER A 152 -7.25 -17.49 1.10
N LEU A 153 -7.88 -16.32 0.87
CA LEU A 153 -8.58 -16.08 -0.39
C LEU A 153 -7.62 -16.18 -1.58
N ARG A 154 -6.42 -15.57 -1.51
CA ARG A 154 -5.47 -15.63 -2.64
C ARG A 154 -5.03 -17.05 -2.96
N TYR A 155 -4.82 -17.87 -1.93
CA TYR A 155 -4.47 -19.27 -2.10
C TYR A 155 -5.65 -20.10 -2.67
N GLN A 156 -6.88 -19.81 -2.24
CA GLN A 156 -8.07 -20.42 -2.83
C GLN A 156 -8.19 -20.08 -4.32
N GLN A 157 -8.05 -18.80 -4.67
CA GLN A 157 -8.10 -18.32 -6.07
C GLN A 157 -7.02 -18.98 -6.93
N PHE A 158 -5.81 -19.13 -6.39
CA PHE A 158 -4.73 -19.88 -7.02
C PHE A 158 -5.12 -21.35 -7.28
N THR A 159 -5.66 -22.04 -6.27
CA THR A 159 -6.11 -23.43 -6.40
C THR A 159 -7.23 -23.58 -7.44
N GLU A 160 -8.17 -22.63 -7.48
CA GLU A 160 -9.23 -22.61 -8.49
C GLU A 160 -8.67 -22.40 -9.92
N ALA A 161 -7.68 -21.51 -10.07
CA ALA A 161 -7.00 -21.28 -11.34
C ALA A 161 -6.23 -22.52 -11.81
N LEU A 162 -5.64 -23.31 -10.91
CA LEU A 162 -5.04 -24.60 -11.27
C LEU A 162 -6.07 -25.61 -11.80
N ALA A 163 -7.32 -25.55 -11.33
CA ALA A 163 -8.37 -26.45 -11.77
C ALA A 163 -9.05 -26.01 -13.08
N LYS A 164 -9.17 -24.70 -13.30
CA LYS A 164 -10.05 -24.12 -14.35
C LYS A 164 -9.33 -23.23 -15.35
N GLY A 165 -8.10 -22.81 -15.06
CA GLY A 165 -7.34 -21.87 -15.87
C GLY A 165 -6.81 -22.47 -17.17
N ASN A 166 -5.97 -21.70 -17.84
CA ASN A 166 -5.36 -22.05 -19.11
C ASN A 166 -4.41 -23.25 -18.96
N LYS A 167 -4.82 -24.41 -19.47
CA LYS A 167 -4.09 -25.69 -19.37
C LYS A 167 -2.64 -25.61 -19.87
N LYS A 168 -2.39 -24.84 -20.94
CA LYS A 168 -1.04 -24.67 -21.50
C LYS A 168 -0.15 -23.90 -20.51
N ARG A 169 -0.64 -22.77 -20.00
CA ARG A 169 0.08 -21.95 -19.02
C ARG A 169 0.31 -22.68 -17.70
N ILE A 170 -0.66 -23.50 -17.26
CA ILE A 170 -0.50 -24.37 -16.09
C ILE A 170 0.67 -25.34 -16.31
N GLN A 171 0.69 -26.04 -17.46
CA GLN A 171 1.76 -26.99 -17.78
C GLN A 171 3.13 -26.30 -17.84
N GLU A 172 3.21 -25.13 -18.46
CA GLU A 172 4.44 -24.33 -18.57
C GLU A 172 4.91 -23.75 -17.23
N SER A 173 4.02 -23.61 -16.25
CA SER A 173 4.31 -23.02 -14.94
C SER A 173 4.59 -24.04 -13.83
N THR A 174 4.72 -25.34 -14.16
CA THR A 174 4.73 -26.44 -13.18
C THR A 174 5.73 -26.23 -12.03
N GLU A 175 6.98 -25.87 -12.32
CA GLU A 175 8.01 -25.68 -11.28
C GLU A 175 7.66 -24.56 -10.29
N LEU A 176 7.10 -23.46 -10.79
CA LEU A 176 6.68 -22.34 -9.96
C LEU A 176 5.44 -22.68 -9.13
N ILE A 177 4.48 -23.43 -9.72
CA ILE A 177 3.30 -23.94 -9.02
C ILE A 177 3.73 -24.82 -7.85
N ASP A 178 4.63 -25.78 -8.08
CA ASP A 178 5.12 -26.71 -7.06
C ASP A 178 5.80 -25.93 -5.91
N TYR A 179 6.65 -24.96 -6.23
CA TYR A 179 7.28 -24.11 -5.22
C TYR A 179 6.25 -23.35 -4.37
N LEU A 180 5.25 -22.71 -5.00
CA LEU A 180 4.24 -21.94 -4.27
C LEU A 180 3.31 -22.82 -3.43
N GLN A 181 3.01 -24.04 -3.86
CA GLN A 181 2.26 -25.00 -3.06
C GLN A 181 3.04 -25.44 -1.81
N GLN A 182 4.36 -25.59 -1.89
CA GLN A 182 5.21 -25.92 -0.73
C GLN A 182 5.22 -24.81 0.33
N GLN A 183 4.90 -23.57 -0.04
CA GLN A 183 4.82 -22.44 0.90
C GLN A 183 3.45 -22.32 1.61
N GLN A 184 2.53 -23.29 1.48
CA GLN A 184 1.19 -23.25 2.08
C GLN A 184 1.19 -23.04 3.61
N HIS A 185 2.29 -23.34 4.30
CA HIS A 185 2.43 -23.03 5.73
C HIS A 185 2.20 -21.55 6.05
N LEU A 186 2.52 -20.63 5.13
CA LEU A 186 2.24 -19.19 5.30
C LEU A 186 0.74 -18.93 5.41
N VAL A 187 -0.09 -19.64 4.64
CA VAL A 187 -1.56 -19.54 4.73
C VAL A 187 -2.05 -20.00 6.10
N LYS A 188 -1.48 -21.07 6.65
CA LYS A 188 -1.82 -21.57 7.99
C LYS A 188 -1.48 -20.57 9.08
N THR A 189 -0.32 -19.91 8.97
CA THR A 189 0.08 -18.84 9.90
C THR A 189 -0.85 -17.63 9.80
N PHE A 190 -1.29 -17.25 8.60
CA PHE A 190 -2.28 -16.19 8.43
C PHE A 190 -3.62 -16.53 9.10
N GLU A 191 -4.12 -17.75 8.94
CA GLU A 191 -5.32 -18.21 9.66
C GLU A 191 -5.14 -18.20 11.17
N TYR A 192 -3.96 -18.58 11.67
CA TYR A 192 -3.63 -18.47 13.09
C TYR A 192 -3.69 -17.01 13.57
N ILE A 193 -3.09 -16.08 12.82
CA ILE A 193 -3.10 -14.64 13.14
C ILE A 193 -4.53 -14.12 13.26
N LYS A 194 -5.42 -14.45 12.32
CA LYS A 194 -6.82 -14.01 12.34
C LYS A 194 -7.57 -14.44 13.60
N ASN A 195 -7.23 -15.62 14.13
CA ASN A 195 -7.91 -16.23 15.26
C ASN A 195 -7.19 -16.01 16.60
N ASN A 196 -6.05 -15.33 16.62
CA ASN A 196 -5.26 -15.11 17.82
C ASN A 196 -5.46 -13.69 18.37
N PRO A 197 -5.98 -13.52 19.61
CA PRO A 197 -6.23 -12.21 20.21
C PRO A 197 -4.95 -11.39 20.47
N GLY A 198 -3.78 -12.03 20.38
CA GLY A 198 -2.48 -11.35 20.41
C GLY A 198 -2.23 -10.46 19.19
N PHE A 199 -2.99 -10.60 18.11
CA PHE A 199 -2.90 -9.73 16.94
C PHE A 199 -4.05 -8.73 16.94
N ARG A 200 -3.73 -7.45 17.05
CA ARG A 200 -4.74 -6.39 17.15
C ARG A 200 -5.08 -5.83 15.78
N LEU A 201 -6.36 -5.63 15.52
CA LEU A 201 -6.81 -4.81 14.41
C LEU A 201 -6.47 -3.34 14.70
N ARG A 202 -5.88 -2.66 13.72
CA ARG A 202 -5.52 -1.24 13.78
C ARG A 202 -5.99 -0.54 12.51
N VAL A 203 -5.89 0.78 12.51
CA VAL A 203 -5.90 1.54 11.26
C VAL A 203 -4.59 1.22 10.53
N ILE A 204 -4.70 0.61 9.35
CA ILE A 204 -3.56 0.12 8.55
C ILE A 204 -3.66 0.72 7.16
N HIS A 205 -2.52 1.05 6.56
CA HIS A 205 -2.48 1.72 5.25
C HIS A 205 -2.78 0.78 4.08
N HIS A 206 -2.26 -0.44 4.16
CA HIS A 206 -2.30 -1.52 3.16
C HIS A 206 -1.57 -1.26 1.83
N ASP A 207 -1.17 -0.03 1.48
CA ASP A 207 -0.30 0.23 0.31
C ASP A 207 0.91 1.08 0.72
N THR A 208 1.94 0.43 1.26
CA THR A 208 3.08 1.08 1.92
C THR A 208 4.28 1.24 1.00
N LYS A 209 4.03 1.57 -0.27
CA LYS A 209 5.10 1.97 -1.20
C LYS A 209 5.73 3.28 -0.74
N ILE A 210 7.01 3.46 -1.03
CA ILE A 210 7.72 4.69 -0.66
C ILE A 210 7.16 5.92 -1.40
N SER A 211 6.56 5.72 -2.58
CA SER A 211 5.86 6.78 -3.32
C SER A 211 4.66 7.34 -2.57
N ASN A 212 4.13 6.60 -1.58
CA ASN A 212 3.03 7.01 -0.72
C ASN A 212 3.52 7.72 0.55
N VAL A 213 4.79 8.13 0.59
CA VAL A 213 5.36 9.00 1.60
C VAL A 213 5.88 10.28 0.93
N LEU A 214 5.51 11.43 1.47
CA LEU A 214 6.10 12.70 1.09
C LEU A 214 7.34 12.96 1.94
N PHE A 215 8.41 13.43 1.30
CA PHE A 215 9.68 13.78 1.91
C PHE A 215 9.97 15.26 1.76
N ASP A 216 10.72 15.85 2.69
CA ASP A 216 11.29 17.19 2.55
C ASP A 216 12.57 17.20 1.71
N ASP A 217 13.11 18.39 1.44
CA ASP A 217 14.34 18.59 0.64
C ASP A 217 15.57 17.83 1.21
N ASN A 218 15.55 17.40 2.48
CA ASN A 218 16.60 16.62 3.14
C ASN A 218 16.28 15.11 3.20
N ASN A 219 15.26 14.65 2.47
CA ASN A 219 14.74 13.29 2.49
C ASN A 219 14.23 12.83 3.87
N LYS A 220 13.70 13.74 4.68
CA LYS A 220 12.97 13.40 5.91
C LYS A 220 11.49 13.20 5.63
N GLY A 221 10.92 12.12 6.17
CA GLY A 221 9.51 11.83 5.95
C GLY A 221 8.62 12.90 6.59
N LEU A 222 7.69 13.44 5.82
CA LEU A 222 6.74 14.46 6.25
C LEU A 222 5.41 13.84 6.66
N CYS A 223 4.80 13.05 5.77
CA CYS A 223 3.52 12.39 6.00
C CYS A 223 3.27 11.27 4.98
N VAL A 224 2.29 10.43 5.28
CA VAL A 224 1.74 9.43 4.34
C VAL A 224 0.64 10.06 3.49
N ILE A 225 0.53 9.60 2.24
CA ILE A 225 -0.50 9.95 1.26
C ILE A 225 -1.12 8.68 0.66
N ASP A 226 -2.09 8.84 -0.23
CA ASP A 226 -2.81 7.72 -0.88
C ASP A 226 -3.57 6.82 0.11
N LEU A 227 -4.51 7.44 0.81
CA LEU A 227 -5.24 6.84 1.94
C LEU A 227 -6.41 5.94 1.51
N ASP A 228 -6.48 5.52 0.24
CA ASP A 228 -7.65 4.84 -0.34
C ASP A 228 -7.85 3.43 0.19
N THR A 229 -6.75 2.77 0.54
CA THR A 229 -6.74 1.44 1.11
C THR A 229 -6.70 1.45 2.62
N VAL A 230 -6.82 2.62 3.28
CA VAL A 230 -6.84 2.71 4.74
C VAL A 230 -8.15 2.12 5.28
N MET A 231 -8.01 1.01 5.99
CA MET A 231 -9.11 0.25 6.60
C MET A 231 -8.59 -0.62 7.75
N PRO A 232 -9.45 -1.27 8.54
CA PRO A 232 -9.00 -2.14 9.62
C PRO A 232 -8.12 -3.26 9.09
N GLY A 233 -7.00 -3.51 9.75
CA GLY A 233 -6.07 -4.57 9.34
C GLY A 233 -5.08 -4.95 10.42
N TYR A 234 -4.24 -5.93 10.08
CA TYR A 234 -3.13 -6.37 10.91
C TYR A 234 -1.83 -5.70 10.43
N PHE A 235 -0.92 -5.42 11.37
CA PHE A 235 0.37 -4.78 11.10
C PHE A 235 1.19 -5.47 10.01
N ILE A 236 1.03 -6.80 9.85
CA ILE A 236 1.71 -7.61 8.82
C ILE A 236 1.45 -7.12 7.40
N SER A 237 0.33 -6.40 7.17
CA SER A 237 0.00 -5.83 5.87
C SER A 237 1.00 -4.75 5.48
N ASP A 238 1.15 -3.74 6.33
CA ASP A 238 2.06 -2.61 6.10
C ASP A 238 3.53 -3.05 6.15
N VAL A 239 3.91 -3.82 7.17
CA VAL A 239 5.29 -4.32 7.25
C VAL A 239 5.62 -5.20 6.05
N GLY A 240 4.70 -6.10 5.69
CA GLY A 240 4.91 -7.02 4.58
C GLY A 240 5.06 -6.31 3.24
N ASP A 241 4.24 -5.31 2.97
CA ASP A 241 4.28 -4.59 1.69
C ASP A 241 5.53 -3.69 1.57
N MET A 242 6.01 -3.11 2.67
CA MET A 242 7.35 -2.48 2.70
C MET A 242 8.45 -3.51 2.41
N MET A 243 8.44 -4.68 3.03
CA MET A 243 9.46 -5.71 2.76
C MET A 243 9.44 -6.15 1.30
N ARG A 244 8.24 -6.33 0.73
CA ARG A 244 8.04 -6.69 -0.68
C ARG A 244 8.63 -5.65 -1.63
N THR A 245 8.48 -4.37 -1.33
CA THR A 245 8.80 -3.29 -2.26
C THR A 245 10.17 -2.65 -2.03
N TYR A 246 10.74 -2.77 -0.82
CA TYR A 246 11.95 -2.02 -0.44
C TYR A 246 13.22 -2.87 -0.43
N LEU A 247 13.11 -4.19 -0.24
CA LEU A 247 14.30 -5.03 -0.02
C LEU A 247 15.08 -5.31 -1.30
N SER A 248 14.37 -5.53 -2.41
CA SER A 248 14.98 -5.77 -3.72
C SER A 248 15.53 -4.47 -4.31
N PRO A 249 16.73 -4.46 -4.91
CA PRO A 249 17.25 -3.31 -5.64
C PRO A 249 16.56 -3.10 -6.99
N VAL A 250 15.80 -4.09 -7.45
CA VAL A 250 15.08 -4.09 -8.72
C VAL A 250 13.58 -4.25 -8.49
N SER A 251 12.77 -3.73 -9.41
CA SER A 251 11.31 -3.80 -9.31
C SER A 251 10.75 -5.19 -9.60
N GLU A 252 9.45 -5.37 -9.36
CA GLU A 252 8.71 -6.57 -9.72
C GLU A 252 8.60 -6.81 -11.24
N GLU A 253 9.02 -5.84 -12.05
CA GLU A 253 9.04 -5.90 -13.52
C GLU A 253 10.40 -6.39 -14.07
N GLU A 254 11.41 -6.57 -13.22
CA GLU A 254 12.73 -7.06 -13.63
C GLU A 254 12.65 -8.51 -14.11
N LYS A 255 13.26 -8.76 -15.28
CA LYS A 255 13.33 -10.05 -15.95
C LYS A 255 14.59 -10.82 -15.59
N ASP A 256 15.68 -10.13 -15.28
CA ASP A 256 16.91 -10.74 -14.82
C ASP A 256 16.82 -11.08 -13.33
N LEU A 257 16.44 -12.34 -13.07
CA LEU A 257 16.28 -12.89 -11.72
C LEU A 257 17.59 -12.87 -10.90
N GLN A 258 18.76 -12.72 -11.52
CA GLN A 258 20.04 -12.64 -10.80
C GLN A 258 20.18 -11.34 -10.02
N GLN A 259 19.56 -10.26 -10.51
CA GLN A 259 19.59 -8.95 -9.85
C GLN A 259 18.70 -8.89 -8.60
N ILE A 260 17.72 -9.80 -8.48
CA ILE A 260 16.84 -9.88 -7.32
C ILE A 260 17.69 -10.32 -6.12
N THR A 261 17.83 -9.47 -5.13
CA THR A 261 18.56 -9.75 -3.88
C THR A 261 17.76 -9.21 -2.70
N VAL A 262 18.15 -9.61 -1.49
CA VAL A 262 17.55 -9.08 -0.26
C VAL A 262 18.63 -8.30 0.48
N ARG A 263 18.43 -6.99 0.60
CA ARG A 263 19.37 -6.04 1.23
C ARG A 263 19.14 -5.97 2.74
N ASP A 264 20.12 -6.41 3.54
CA ASP A 264 19.96 -6.61 5.00
C ASP A 264 19.93 -5.30 5.79
N ASP A 265 20.67 -4.32 5.32
CA ASP A 265 20.65 -2.93 5.80
C ASP A 265 19.28 -2.28 5.59
N PHE A 266 18.60 -2.57 4.48
CA PHE A 266 17.22 -2.10 4.23
C PHE A 266 16.23 -2.80 5.17
N PHE A 267 16.35 -4.11 5.38
CA PHE A 267 15.53 -4.82 6.37
C PHE A 267 15.68 -4.20 7.76
N THR A 268 16.93 -3.97 8.18
CA THR A 268 17.25 -3.36 9.48
C THR A 268 16.67 -1.96 9.58
N ALA A 269 16.80 -1.14 8.52
CA ALA A 269 16.24 0.21 8.49
C ALA A 269 14.71 0.23 8.61
N ILE A 270 14.01 -0.67 7.90
CA ILE A 270 12.55 -0.82 8.01
C ILE A 270 12.17 -1.23 9.43
N ALA A 271 12.83 -2.23 10.00
CA ALA A 271 12.56 -2.71 11.35
C ALA A 271 12.77 -1.60 12.40
N CYS A 272 13.90 -0.89 12.35
CA CYS A 272 14.20 0.22 13.24
C CYS A 272 13.22 1.37 13.10
N GLY A 273 12.87 1.76 11.87
CA GLY A 273 11.92 2.85 11.60
C GLY A 273 10.51 2.51 12.10
N TYR A 274 10.04 1.30 11.79
CA TYR A 274 8.69 0.87 12.16
C TYR A 274 8.56 0.62 13.67
N MET A 275 9.47 -0.18 14.24
CA MET A 275 9.43 -0.49 15.66
C MET A 275 9.75 0.74 16.50
N GLY A 276 10.60 1.66 16.05
CA GLY A 276 10.88 2.90 16.77
C GLY A 276 9.63 3.71 17.13
N GLU A 277 8.58 3.65 16.30
CA GLU A 277 7.30 4.34 16.54
C GLU A 277 6.25 3.43 17.21
N LEU A 278 6.27 2.12 16.96
CA LEU A 278 5.22 1.19 17.40
C LEU A 278 5.65 0.18 18.48
N ASN A 279 6.88 0.23 18.99
CA ASN A 279 7.42 -0.83 19.86
C ASN A 279 6.54 -1.11 21.10
N ASN A 280 5.97 -0.05 21.67
CA ASN A 280 5.12 -0.13 22.87
C ASN A 280 3.68 -0.57 22.55
N GLU A 281 3.27 -0.48 21.28
CA GLU A 281 1.92 -0.84 20.81
C GLU A 281 1.86 -2.25 20.21
N LEU A 282 2.99 -2.79 19.75
CA LEU A 282 3.10 -4.15 19.24
C LEU A 282 3.11 -5.17 20.39
N THR A 283 2.28 -6.19 20.29
CA THR A 283 2.30 -7.31 21.22
C THR A 283 3.52 -8.21 21.01
N THR A 284 3.83 -9.06 21.98
CA THR A 284 4.87 -10.08 21.82
C THR A 284 4.62 -10.98 20.61
N ALA A 285 3.36 -11.39 20.39
CA ALA A 285 2.99 -12.22 19.24
C ALA A 285 3.25 -11.48 17.92
N GLU A 286 2.93 -10.20 17.83
CA GLU A 286 3.17 -9.39 16.64
C GLU A 286 4.68 -9.23 16.36
N LYS A 287 5.48 -8.93 17.39
CA LYS A 287 6.96 -8.84 17.24
C LYS A 287 7.56 -10.14 16.73
N GLN A 288 7.10 -11.28 17.25
CA GLN A 288 7.54 -12.62 16.80
C GLN A 288 7.18 -12.91 15.34
N HIS A 289 6.18 -12.22 14.77
CA HIS A 289 5.72 -12.42 13.39
C HIS A 289 6.17 -11.30 12.45
N PHE A 290 7.12 -10.46 12.87
CA PHE A 290 7.61 -9.36 12.03
C PHE A 290 8.31 -9.87 10.77
N VAL A 291 9.14 -10.92 10.87
CA VAL A 291 9.78 -11.56 9.71
C VAL A 291 8.74 -12.28 8.85
N TYR A 292 7.76 -12.93 9.48
CA TYR A 292 6.65 -13.56 8.76
C TYR A 292 5.88 -12.57 7.87
N ALA A 293 5.70 -11.31 8.31
CA ALA A 293 5.00 -10.29 7.54
C ALA A 293 5.58 -10.11 6.11
N GLY A 294 6.91 -10.12 5.98
CA GLY A 294 7.57 -10.03 4.67
C GLY A 294 7.27 -11.24 3.80
N ALA A 295 7.50 -12.44 4.31
CA ALA A 295 7.21 -13.69 3.59
C ALA A 295 5.74 -13.78 3.16
N PHE A 296 4.81 -13.42 4.06
CA PHE A 296 3.37 -13.35 3.82
C PHE A 296 3.02 -12.51 2.59
N MET A 297 3.53 -11.28 2.52
CA MET A 297 3.14 -10.35 1.46
C MET A 297 3.81 -10.68 0.12
N ILE A 298 5.10 -11.05 0.14
CA ILE A 298 5.82 -11.48 -1.06
C ILE A 298 5.15 -12.73 -1.66
N TYR A 299 4.81 -13.71 -0.82
CA TYR A 299 4.08 -14.90 -1.24
C TYR A 299 2.70 -14.59 -1.79
N MET A 300 1.92 -13.72 -1.10
CA MET A 300 0.62 -13.30 -1.58
C MET A 300 0.71 -12.67 -2.98
N GLN A 301 1.72 -11.83 -3.21
CA GLN A 301 1.89 -11.18 -4.52
C GLN A 301 2.31 -12.18 -5.60
N ALA A 302 3.20 -13.13 -5.29
CA ALA A 302 3.55 -14.22 -6.21
C ALA A 302 2.31 -15.05 -6.61
N LEU A 303 1.46 -15.40 -5.64
CA LEU A 303 0.18 -16.08 -5.91
C LEU A 303 -0.73 -15.25 -6.80
N ARG A 304 -0.89 -13.94 -6.52
CA ARG A 304 -1.76 -13.05 -7.31
C ARG A 304 -1.30 -12.98 -8.77
N PHE A 305 0.00 -12.79 -9.01
CA PHE A 305 0.55 -12.72 -10.37
C PHE A 305 0.42 -14.05 -11.11
N LEU A 306 0.76 -15.17 -10.47
CA LEU A 306 0.63 -16.46 -11.13
C LEU A 306 -0.82 -16.80 -11.41
N THR A 307 -1.72 -16.58 -10.45
CA THR A 307 -3.16 -16.80 -10.63
C THR A 307 -3.69 -16.00 -11.82
N ASP A 308 -3.27 -14.74 -11.95
CA ASP A 308 -3.69 -13.91 -13.09
C ASP A 308 -3.13 -14.43 -14.40
N HIS A 309 -1.86 -14.85 -14.43
CA HIS A 309 -1.26 -15.50 -15.60
C HIS A 309 -2.04 -16.77 -15.99
N LEU A 310 -2.38 -17.64 -15.04
CA LEU A 310 -3.13 -18.86 -15.32
C LEU A 310 -4.57 -18.57 -15.81
N ASN A 311 -5.11 -17.39 -15.51
CA ASN A 311 -6.42 -16.93 -15.94
C ASN A 311 -6.35 -15.94 -17.12
N ASP A 312 -5.30 -16.01 -17.95
CA ASP A 312 -5.15 -15.19 -19.16
C ASP A 312 -5.05 -13.67 -18.90
N ASP A 313 -4.41 -13.27 -17.80
CA ASP A 313 -4.02 -11.89 -17.47
C ASP A 313 -5.20 -10.90 -17.33
N VAL A 314 -6.35 -11.37 -16.84
CA VAL A 314 -7.60 -10.61 -16.77
C VAL A 314 -7.64 -9.50 -15.71
N TYR A 315 -6.79 -9.56 -14.69
CA TYR A 315 -6.81 -8.63 -13.56
C TYR A 315 -5.76 -7.52 -13.69
N TYR A 316 -4.48 -7.87 -13.83
CA TYR A 316 -3.38 -6.90 -13.95
C TYR A 316 -3.14 -6.46 -15.40
N GLY A 317 -3.67 -7.20 -16.37
CA GLY A 317 -3.30 -7.07 -17.77
C GLY A 317 -1.87 -7.55 -18.02
N ALA A 318 -1.48 -7.59 -19.30
CA ALA A 318 -0.15 -7.95 -19.73
C ALA A 318 0.35 -7.01 -20.83
N ARG A 319 1.62 -6.60 -20.76
CA ARG A 319 2.27 -5.78 -21.80
C ARG A 319 2.89 -6.66 -22.90
N TYR A 320 3.14 -7.92 -22.58
CA TYR A 320 3.71 -8.94 -23.46
C TYR A 320 3.30 -10.33 -22.94
N GLU A 321 3.39 -11.35 -23.78
CA GLU A 321 3.08 -12.74 -23.39
C GLU A 321 3.99 -13.21 -22.25
N GLY A 322 3.39 -13.77 -21.19
CA GLY A 322 4.13 -14.21 -20.01
C GLY A 322 4.51 -13.09 -19.04
N HIS A 323 3.97 -11.87 -19.19
CA HIS A 323 4.27 -10.76 -18.28
C HIS A 323 4.03 -11.07 -16.81
N ASN A 324 2.82 -11.53 -16.45
CA ASN A 324 2.52 -11.86 -15.05
C ASN A 324 3.22 -13.14 -14.58
N PHE A 325 3.58 -14.05 -15.49
CA PHE A 325 4.43 -15.19 -15.15
C PHE A 325 5.82 -14.72 -14.69
N MET A 326 6.45 -13.81 -15.44
CA MET A 326 7.74 -13.23 -15.05
C MET A 326 7.67 -12.49 -13.71
N ARG A 327 6.60 -11.71 -13.47
CA ARG A 327 6.38 -11.05 -12.17
C ARG A 327 6.21 -12.07 -11.04
N ALA A 328 5.49 -13.16 -11.28
CA ALA A 328 5.33 -14.23 -10.30
C ALA A 328 6.66 -14.93 -9.99
N GLN A 329 7.48 -15.21 -11.01
CA GLN A 329 8.83 -15.75 -10.83
C GLN A 329 9.74 -14.79 -10.05
N ASN A 330 9.68 -13.50 -10.36
CA ASN A 330 10.41 -12.46 -9.64
C ASN A 330 10.09 -12.48 -8.14
N GLN A 331 8.79 -12.47 -7.79
CA GLN A 331 8.36 -12.52 -6.39
C GLN A 331 8.70 -13.86 -5.72
N ALA A 332 8.66 -14.98 -6.44
CA ALA A 332 9.08 -16.27 -5.90
C ALA A 332 10.59 -16.32 -5.60
N VAL A 333 11.44 -15.78 -6.47
CA VAL A 333 12.88 -15.65 -6.21
C VAL A 333 13.14 -14.74 -5.01
N LEU A 334 12.41 -13.63 -4.91
CA LEU A 334 12.50 -12.76 -3.74
C LEU A 334 12.11 -13.51 -2.45
N LEU A 335 11.03 -14.31 -2.48
CA LEU A 335 10.59 -15.11 -1.34
C LEU A 335 11.64 -16.16 -0.95
N GLN A 336 12.24 -16.86 -1.91
CA GLN A 336 13.32 -17.83 -1.65
C GLN A 336 14.50 -17.17 -0.95
N LYS A 337 14.96 -16.02 -1.47
CA LYS A 337 16.08 -15.26 -0.89
C LYS A 337 15.73 -14.67 0.47
N TYR A 338 14.48 -14.25 0.67
CA TYR A 338 13.98 -13.75 1.95
C TYR A 338 13.97 -14.86 3.02
N ASN A 339 13.38 -16.01 2.69
CA ASN A 339 13.30 -17.17 3.60
C ASN A 339 14.69 -17.72 3.94
N ALA A 340 15.65 -17.69 2.99
CA ALA A 340 17.03 -18.08 3.26
C ALA A 340 17.72 -17.19 4.32
N LYS A 341 17.20 -15.98 4.57
CA LYS A 341 17.70 -15.04 5.58
C LYS A 341 16.84 -14.98 6.85
N GLU A 342 15.83 -15.84 6.99
CA GLU A 342 14.89 -15.82 8.11
C GLU A 342 15.58 -15.85 9.47
N SER A 343 16.58 -16.71 9.67
CA SER A 343 17.32 -16.77 10.95
C SER A 343 18.09 -15.49 11.27
N LEU A 344 18.67 -14.84 10.25
CA LEU A 344 19.35 -13.55 10.40
C LEU A 344 18.36 -12.46 10.77
N PHE A 345 17.23 -12.39 10.06
CA PHE A 345 16.20 -11.39 10.32
C PHE A 345 15.56 -11.55 11.70
N ASN A 346 15.28 -12.78 12.14
CA ASN A 346 14.80 -13.01 13.51
C ASN A 346 15.83 -12.57 14.56
N LYS A 347 17.13 -12.76 14.30
CA LYS A 347 18.18 -12.23 15.18
C LYS A 347 18.19 -10.70 15.21
N ILE A 348 18.06 -10.03 14.07
CA ILE A 348 17.96 -8.57 13.98
C ILE A 348 16.74 -8.06 14.76
N ILE A 349 15.58 -8.70 14.59
CA ILE A 349 14.37 -8.32 15.33
C ILE A 349 14.54 -8.51 16.84
N SER A 350 15.28 -9.53 17.29
CA SER A 350 15.50 -9.77 18.72
C SER A 350 16.38 -8.74 19.43
N ILE A 351 17.12 -7.91 18.67
CA ILE A 351 18.04 -6.89 19.20
C ILE A 351 17.49 -5.46 19.07
N ILE A 352 16.34 -5.28 18.43
CA ILE A 352 15.58 -4.02 18.31
C ILE A 352 14.51 -4.02 19.39
#